data_AF-A0A7C6K1E7-F1
#
_entry.id   AF-A0A7C6K1E7-F1
#
_cell.length_a   1.000
_cell.length_b   1.000
_cell.length_c   1.000
_cell.angle_alpha   90.00
_cell.angle_beta   90.00
_cell.angle_gamma   90.00
#
_symmetry.space_group_name_H-M   'P 1'
#
loop_
_entity.id
_entity.type
_entity.pdbx_description
1 polymer ?
#
loop_
_entity_poly.entity_id
_entity_poly.type
_entity_poly.pdbx_seq_one_letter_code
_entity_poly.pdbx_strand_id
1 'polypeptide(L)'
;MSYSKKEALELWVREMGDKEYSYDFTGRKIKREDYLEKNQVGWVISFVKPLSLGGKSTADNAVILHHLTEEEKGDHFPIFTAKSRKYEIKYDKGHDFYYIERIIEEDDEDKYFI
;
A
#
# COMPACT_ATOMS: atom_id res chain seq x y z
N MET A 1 -13.23 6.09 7.95
CA MET A 1 -12.47 6.11 9.22
C MET A 1 -11.04 6.51 8.90
N SER A 2 -10.41 7.33 9.73
CA SER A 2 -9.00 7.69 9.60
C SER A 2 -8.27 7.31 10.88
N TYR A 3 -7.06 6.76 10.74
CA TYR A 3 -6.19 6.49 11.88
C TYR A 3 -5.65 7.81 12.42
N SER A 4 -5.60 7.95 13.74
CA SER A 4 -4.84 9.03 14.37
C SER A 4 -3.34 8.88 14.10
N LYS A 5 -2.57 9.96 14.22
CA LYS A 5 -1.11 9.91 14.03
C LYS A 5 -0.45 8.90 14.98
N LYS A 6 -0.94 8.76 16.21
CA LYS A 6 -0.42 7.80 17.19
C LYS A 6 -0.62 6.36 16.70
N GLU A 7 -1.84 5.99 16.34
CA GLU A 7 -2.15 4.64 15.84
C GLU A 7 -1.40 4.33 14.55
N ALA A 8 -1.23 5.33 13.68
CA ALA A 8 -0.46 5.19 12.45
C ALA A 8 1.03 4.90 12.72
N LEU A 9 1.63 5.59 13.69
CA LEU A 9 3.02 5.36 14.10
C LEU A 9 3.21 4.00 14.78
N GLU A 10 2.23 3.52 15.56
CA GLU A 10 2.24 2.18 16.12
C GLU A 10 2.21 1.11 15.01
N LEU A 11 1.35 1.31 14.00
CA LEU A 11 1.30 0.44 12.82
C LEU A 11 2.61 0.49 12.03
N TRP A 12 3.19 1.68 11.85
CA TRP A 12 4.49 1.83 11.19
C TRP A 12 5.57 0.98 11.85
N VAL A 13 5.71 1.08 13.18
CA VAL A 13 6.72 0.29 13.92
C VAL A 13 6.46 -1.20 13.76
N ARG A 14 5.19 -1.63 13.75
CA ARG A 14 4.81 -3.03 13.57
C ARG A 14 5.15 -3.57 12.17
N GLU A 15 4.82 -2.84 11.12
CA GLU A 15 4.93 -3.30 9.73
C GLU A 15 6.30 -3.01 9.10
N MET A 16 6.88 -1.84 9.39
CA MET A 16 8.09 -1.32 8.74
C MET A 16 9.33 -1.40 9.66
N GLY A 17 9.11 -1.55 10.97
CA GLY A 17 10.13 -1.49 12.02
C GLY A 17 10.40 -0.06 12.50
N ASP A 18 11.30 0.08 13.49
CA ASP A 18 11.75 1.39 13.98
C ASP A 18 12.76 2.04 13.01
N LYS A 19 12.25 2.47 11.86
CA LYS A 19 13.01 3.12 10.78
C LYS A 19 12.43 4.50 10.49
N GLU A 20 13.29 5.47 10.23
CA GLU A 20 12.87 6.81 9.79
C GLU A 20 12.27 6.78 8.38
N TYR A 21 12.83 5.94 7.49
CA TYR A 21 12.39 5.80 6.10
C TYR A 21 12.08 4.34 5.75
N SER A 22 11.11 4.16 4.87
CA SER A 22 10.76 2.88 4.26
C SER A 22 10.34 3.08 2.80
N TYR A 23 9.83 2.03 2.17
CA TYR A 23 9.26 2.06 0.82
C TYR A 23 7.92 1.35 0.82
N ASP A 24 6.96 1.87 0.08
CA ASP A 24 5.72 1.14 -0.20
C ASP A 24 5.94 0.04 -1.26
N PHE A 25 4.91 -0.76 -1.51
CA PHE A 25 4.97 -1.87 -2.47
C PHE A 25 5.23 -1.44 -3.93
N THR A 26 5.08 -0.14 -4.25
CA THR A 26 5.41 0.43 -5.58
C THR A 26 6.84 0.97 -5.66
N GLY A 27 7.58 0.90 -4.54
CA GLY A 27 8.92 1.41 -4.37
C GLY A 27 8.99 2.93 -4.19
N ARG A 28 7.89 3.61 -3.81
CA ARG A 28 7.95 5.02 -3.40
C ARG A 28 8.51 5.11 -1.99
N LYS A 29 9.45 6.03 -1.78
CA LYS A 29 10.04 6.28 -0.46
C LYS A 29 9.00 6.97 0.43
N ILE A 30 8.91 6.55 1.69
CA ILE A 30 8.02 7.13 2.71
C ILE A 30 8.82 7.44 3.97
N LYS A 31 8.44 8.51 4.69
CA LYS A 31 9.09 8.96 5.93
C LYS A 31 8.14 8.84 7.11
N ARG A 32 8.57 8.18 8.19
CA ARG A 32 7.75 7.86 9.36
C ARG A 32 6.94 9.06 9.88
N GLU A 33 7.58 10.21 10.02
CA GLU A 33 6.96 11.40 10.62
C GLU A 33 5.95 12.12 9.70
N ASP A 34 5.96 11.82 8.41
CA ASP A 34 5.19 12.51 7.35
C ASP A 34 3.84 11.82 7.07
N TYR A 35 3.23 11.23 8.10
CA TYR A 35 1.89 10.68 8.03
C TYR A 35 0.86 11.77 7.67
N LEU A 36 0.07 11.54 6.63
CA LEU A 36 -0.93 12.44 6.02
C LEU A 36 -0.35 13.71 5.38
N GLU A 37 0.97 13.85 5.27
CA GLU A 37 1.59 14.97 4.57
C GLU A 37 1.52 14.76 3.05
N LYS A 38 1.18 15.81 2.30
CA LYS A 38 1.14 15.76 0.82
C LYS A 38 2.45 16.25 0.23
N ASN A 39 3.54 15.54 0.51
CA ASN A 39 4.89 15.88 0.07
C ASN A 39 5.60 14.70 -0.64
N GLN A 40 6.90 14.77 -0.89
CA GLN A 40 7.63 13.74 -1.65
C GLN A 40 7.77 12.37 -0.95
N VAL A 41 7.54 12.31 0.36
CA VAL A 41 7.73 11.10 1.19
C VAL A 41 6.55 10.88 2.15
N GLY A 42 5.42 11.53 1.89
CA GLY A 42 4.22 11.43 2.68
C GLY A 42 3.47 10.12 2.46
N TRP A 43 2.79 9.65 3.48
CA TRP A 43 2.15 8.33 3.47
C TRP A 43 0.83 8.33 4.23
N VAL A 44 0.01 7.34 3.92
CA VAL A 44 -1.33 7.17 4.50
C VAL A 44 -1.56 5.69 4.83
N ILE A 45 -2.60 5.43 5.63
CA ILE A 45 -3.14 4.08 5.80
C ILE A 45 -4.41 4.01 4.96
N SER A 46 -4.42 3.08 4.00
CA SER A 46 -5.58 2.76 3.19
C SER A 46 -6.00 1.31 3.44
N PHE A 47 -6.98 0.83 2.68
CA PHE A 47 -7.46 -0.55 2.76
C PHE A 47 -7.15 -1.32 1.49
N VAL A 48 -6.65 -2.56 1.63
CA VAL A 48 -6.32 -3.46 0.53
C VAL A 48 -7.57 -3.68 -0.32
N LYS A 49 -8.63 -4.25 0.25
CA LYS A 49 -9.97 -4.21 -0.31
C LYS A 49 -10.67 -2.89 0.10
N PRO A 50 -11.14 -2.07 -0.84
CA PRO A 50 -11.83 -0.81 -0.54
C PRO A 50 -13.05 -1.00 0.36
N LEU A 51 -13.25 -0.09 1.32
CA LEU A 51 -14.42 -0.13 2.21
C LEU A 51 -15.73 0.04 1.43
N SER A 52 -15.74 0.89 0.40
CA SER A 52 -16.88 1.11 -0.50
C SER A 52 -17.32 -0.16 -1.24
N LEU A 53 -16.42 -1.13 -1.39
CA LEU A 53 -16.67 -2.42 -2.04
C LEU A 53 -16.82 -3.57 -1.02
N GLY A 54 -17.11 -3.24 0.25
CA GLY A 54 -17.30 -4.22 1.32
C GLY A 54 -15.99 -4.80 1.86
N GLY A 55 -14.90 -4.02 1.82
CA GLY A 55 -13.72 -4.26 2.63
C GLY A 55 -13.99 -4.03 4.12
N LYS A 56 -13.27 -4.74 4.99
CA LYS A 56 -13.39 -4.58 6.45
C LYS A 56 -12.41 -3.51 6.93
N SER A 57 -12.79 -2.71 7.94
CA SER A 57 -11.89 -1.76 8.60
C SER A 57 -11.06 -2.45 9.69
N THR A 58 -10.35 -3.51 9.33
CA THR A 58 -9.51 -4.32 10.24
C THR A 58 -8.04 -4.12 9.94
N ALA A 59 -7.18 -4.45 10.90
CA ALA A 59 -5.73 -4.38 10.73
C ALA A 59 -5.23 -5.23 9.55
N ASP A 60 -5.82 -6.41 9.31
CA ASP A 60 -5.43 -7.31 8.21
C ASP A 60 -5.81 -6.80 6.82
N ASN A 61 -6.70 -5.82 6.74
CA ASN A 61 -7.07 -5.16 5.50
C ASN A 61 -6.41 -3.78 5.38
N ALA A 62 -5.68 -3.31 6.41
CA ALA A 62 -5.00 -2.02 6.39
C ALA A 62 -3.63 -2.14 5.70
N VAL A 63 -3.24 -1.09 4.97
CA VAL A 63 -1.96 -1.05 4.26
C VAL A 63 -1.34 0.34 4.35
N ILE A 64 -0.04 0.39 4.68
CA ILE A 64 0.77 1.62 4.63
C ILE A 64 1.26 1.81 3.19
N LEU A 65 0.99 2.98 2.61
CA LEU A 65 1.42 3.30 1.26
C LEU A 65 1.61 4.81 1.07
N HIS A 66 2.36 5.20 0.04
CA HIS A 66 2.59 6.59 -0.30
C HIS A 66 1.27 7.27 -0.71
N HIS A 67 1.07 8.55 -0.38
CA HIS A 67 -0.21 9.25 -0.66
C HIS A 67 -0.58 9.24 -2.15
N LEU A 68 0.38 9.46 -3.06
CA LEU A 68 0.14 9.31 -4.50
C LEU A 68 -0.23 7.88 -4.93
N THR A 69 0.30 6.85 -4.27
CA THR A 69 -0.08 5.46 -4.55
C THR A 69 -1.51 5.18 -4.07
N GLU A 70 -1.96 5.87 -3.02
CA GLU A 70 -3.35 5.81 -2.56
C GLU A 70 -4.29 6.39 -3.61
N GLU A 71 -3.94 7.57 -4.15
CA GLU A 71 -4.70 8.25 -5.19
C GLU A 71 -4.76 7.40 -6.48
N GLU A 72 -3.63 6.81 -6.90
CA GLU A 72 -3.56 5.93 -8.06
C GLU A 72 -4.39 4.64 -7.85
N LYS A 73 -4.29 4.03 -6.67
CA LYS A 73 -5.04 2.81 -6.33
C LYS A 73 -6.54 3.10 -6.24
N GLY A 74 -6.94 4.12 -5.48
CA GLY A 74 -8.33 4.43 -5.17
C GLY A 74 -9.16 3.21 -4.78
N ASP A 75 -10.38 3.18 -5.31
CA ASP A 75 -11.33 2.07 -5.15
C ASP A 75 -11.20 0.99 -6.26
N HIS A 76 -10.14 1.05 -7.08
CA HIS A 76 -9.94 0.07 -8.14
C HIS A 76 -9.68 -1.32 -7.54
N PHE A 77 -10.55 -2.28 -7.91
CA PHE A 77 -10.52 -3.66 -7.43
C PHE A 77 -11.09 -4.59 -8.52
N PRO A 78 -10.50 -5.78 -8.75
CA PRO A 78 -9.31 -6.31 -8.08
C PRO A 78 -8.00 -5.78 -8.67
N ILE A 79 -8.02 -5.10 -9.82
CA ILE A 79 -6.82 -4.64 -10.53
C ILE A 79 -6.72 -3.13 -10.50
N PHE A 80 -5.51 -2.61 -10.31
CA PHE A 80 -5.21 -1.18 -10.37
C PHE A 80 -3.83 -0.92 -10.99
N THR A 81 -3.56 0.33 -11.37
CA THR A 81 -2.26 0.75 -11.91
C THR A 81 -1.66 1.83 -11.02
N ALA A 82 -0.40 1.68 -10.62
CA ALA A 82 0.34 2.68 -9.88
C ALA A 82 1.78 2.74 -10.39
N LYS A 83 2.35 3.93 -10.59
CA LYS A 83 3.66 4.12 -11.24
C LYS A 83 3.81 3.33 -12.55
N SER A 84 2.78 3.36 -13.40
CA SER A 84 2.76 2.68 -14.70
C SER A 84 2.95 1.15 -14.62
N ARG A 85 2.74 0.54 -13.45
CA ARG A 85 2.76 -0.92 -13.24
C ARG A 85 1.39 -1.38 -12.80
N LYS A 86 0.97 -2.56 -13.25
CA LYS A 86 -0.29 -3.17 -12.84
C LYS A 86 -0.09 -4.02 -11.58
N TYR A 87 -1.12 -4.00 -10.74
CA TYR A 87 -1.19 -4.79 -9.52
C TYR A 87 -2.55 -5.47 -9.44
N GLU A 88 -2.58 -6.66 -8.84
CA GLU A 88 -3.78 -7.43 -8.55
C GLU A 88 -3.94 -7.60 -7.05
N ILE A 89 -5.16 -7.39 -6.56
CA ILE A 89 -5.58 -7.66 -5.19
C ILE A 89 -6.18 -9.07 -5.16
N LYS A 90 -5.52 -9.98 -4.45
CA LYS A 90 -5.92 -11.38 -4.30
C LYS A 90 -6.44 -11.64 -2.90
N TYR A 91 -7.28 -12.67 -2.77
CA TYR A 91 -7.84 -13.10 -1.49
C TYR A 91 -7.31 -14.49 -1.12
N ASP A 92 -6.66 -14.58 0.04
CA ASP A 92 -6.27 -15.85 0.64
C ASP A 92 -7.44 -16.37 1.50
N LYS A 93 -8.12 -17.41 1.00
CA LYS A 93 -9.23 -18.07 1.69
C LYS A 93 -8.79 -18.84 2.94
N GLY A 94 -7.56 -19.34 2.98
CA GLY A 94 -7.04 -20.14 4.08
C GLY A 94 -6.79 -19.30 5.33
N HIS A 95 -6.38 -18.05 5.12
CA HIS A 95 -6.01 -17.13 6.19
C HIS A 95 -6.96 -15.91 6.33
N ASP A 96 -8.02 -15.83 5.53
CA ASP A 96 -9.04 -14.75 5.51
C ASP A 96 -8.48 -13.31 5.37
N PHE A 97 -7.51 -13.11 4.46
CA PHE A 97 -6.97 -11.76 4.19
C PHE A 97 -6.78 -11.47 2.69
N TYR A 98 -6.70 -10.18 2.36
CA TYR A 98 -6.38 -9.71 1.01
C TYR A 98 -4.91 -9.27 0.94
N TYR A 99 -4.26 -9.51 -0.19
CA TYR A 99 -2.89 -9.08 -0.45
C TYR A 99 -2.74 -8.54 -1.87
N ILE A 100 -1.68 -7.75 -2.09
CA ILE A 100 -1.40 -7.08 -3.37
C ILE A 100 -0.18 -7.74 -4.00
N GLU A 101 -0.30 -8.15 -5.27
CA GLU A 101 0.82 -8.61 -6.08
C GLU A 101 1.00 -7.73 -7.31
N ARG A 102 2.25 -7.53 -7.72
CA ARG A 102 2.55 -6.93 -9.02
C ARG A 102 2.25 -7.96 -10.11
N ILE A 103 1.54 -7.54 -11.16
CA ILE A 103 1.42 -8.32 -12.39
C ILE A 103 2.70 -8.10 -13.19
N ILE A 104 3.46 -9.17 -13.41
CA ILE A 104 4.66 -9.17 -14.25
C ILE A 104 4.20 -9.52 -15.66
N GLU A 105 4.38 -8.58 -16.59
CA GLU A 105 4.18 -8.82 -18.03
C GLU A 105 5.51 -9.30 -18.64
N GLU A 106 5.47 -10.13 -19.69
CA GLU A 106 6.68 -10.77 -20.27
C GLU A 106 7.80 -9.77 -20.62
N ASP A 107 7.44 -8.53 -20.98
CA ASP A 107 8.39 -7.45 -21.32
C ASP A 107 9.09 -6.79 -20.09
N ASP A 108 8.72 -7.16 -18.86
CA ASP A 108 9.32 -6.61 -17.63
C ASP A 108 10.55 -7.39 -17.13
N GLU A 109 10.83 -8.60 -17.67
CA GLU A 109 12.00 -9.41 -17.28
C GLU A 109 13.33 -8.89 -17.87
N ASP A 110 13.28 -8.20 -19.01
CA ASP A 110 14.48 -7.76 -19.75
C ASP A 110 15.22 -6.55 -19.13
N LYS A 111 14.72 -5.99 -18.03
CA LYS A 111 15.31 -4.78 -17.39
C LYS A 111 16.34 -5.08 -16.30
N TYR A 112 16.69 -6.34 -16.06
CA TYR A 112 17.65 -6.74 -15.01
C TYR A 112 19.06 -7.09 -15.53
N PHE A 113 19.37 -6.83 -16.80
CA PHE A 113 20.73 -6.99 -17.35
C PHE A 113 21.38 -5.65 -17.69
N ILE A 114 21.85 -4.89 -16.69
CA ILE A 114 22.94 -3.89 -16.83
C ILE A 114 23.77 -3.89 -15.56
#